data_AF-A0A963EBY3-F1
#
_entry.id   AF-A0A963EBY3-F1
#
_cell.length_a   1.000
_cell.length_b   1.000
_cell.length_c   1.000
_cell.angle_alpha   90.00
_cell.angle_beta   90.00
_cell.angle_gamma   90.00
#
_symmetry.space_group_name_H-M   'P 1'
#
loop_
_entity.id
_entity.type
_entity.pdbx_description
1 polymer ?
#
loop_
_entity_poly.entity_id
_entity_poly.type
_entity_poly.pdbx_seq_one_letter_code
_entity_poly.pdbx_strand_id
1 'polypeptide(L)'
;MANGQTLVSHSIAEFDRRDRDWYIDRGVQALVFLGGISAIVFIIGIFVFVTLQGFGFLLEDFSFSEFFLSPWWEPTDDEPTYGILALMAGTASVTGLAMLVAIPFSLGASIYIAEFATGRKREFLKVLVELLAAIPSVVWGFIGLSIMNPLIIELFNVPVGLNVLNAGVILGLMA
;
A
#
# COMPACT_ATOMS: atom_id res chain seq x y z
N MET A 1 -59.48 20.15 7.90
CA MET A 1 -58.08 20.65 7.88
C MET A 1 -57.23 20.14 9.08
N ALA A 2 -57.54 18.98 9.70
CA ALA A 2 -56.90 18.58 10.98
C ALA A 2 -56.00 17.32 10.92
N ASN A 3 -55.95 16.58 9.81
CA ASN A 3 -55.24 15.28 9.76
C ASN A 3 -53.76 15.33 9.36
N GLY A 4 -53.23 16.51 8.99
CA GLY A 4 -51.82 16.66 8.62
C GLY A 4 -50.87 16.88 9.81
N GLN A 5 -51.38 17.41 10.93
CA GLN A 5 -50.53 17.80 12.08
C GLN A 5 -50.23 16.62 13.03
N THR A 6 -51.15 15.66 13.15
CA THR A 6 -51.00 14.49 14.03
C THR A 6 -49.96 13.48 13.54
N LEU A 7 -49.90 13.22 12.23
CA LEU A 7 -48.88 12.32 11.64
C LEU A 7 -47.46 12.92 11.74
N VAL A 8 -47.33 14.23 11.59
CA VAL A 8 -46.05 14.94 11.77
C VAL A 8 -45.63 14.94 13.24
N SER A 9 -46.56 15.12 14.19
CA SER A 9 -46.24 15.12 15.62
C SER A 9 -45.75 13.75 16.15
N HIS A 10 -46.29 12.65 15.62
CA HIS A 10 -45.85 11.30 16.00
C HIS A 10 -44.47 10.95 15.43
N SER A 11 -44.18 11.39 14.21
CA SER A 11 -42.85 11.22 13.60
C SER A 11 -41.77 11.99 14.35
N ILE A 12 -42.04 13.22 14.80
CA ILE A 12 -41.05 14.06 15.51
C ILE A 12 -40.78 13.55 16.94
N ALA A 13 -41.78 12.97 17.61
CA ALA A 13 -41.64 12.46 18.97
C ALA A 13 -40.87 11.13 19.07
N GLU A 14 -40.74 10.37 17.98
CA GLU A 14 -40.00 9.11 17.94
C GLU A 14 -38.49 9.32 17.74
N PHE A 15 -38.08 10.46 17.17
CA PHE A 15 -36.66 10.84 17.00
C PHE A 15 -36.01 11.45 18.25
N ASP A 16 -36.79 11.83 19.27
CA ASP A 16 -36.31 12.52 20.47
C ASP A 16 -36.43 11.66 21.74
N ARG A 17 -36.10 10.37 21.63
CA ARG A 17 -35.85 9.52 22.79
C ARG A 17 -34.35 9.38 23.00
N ARG A 18 -33.87 9.84 24.18
CA ARG A 18 -32.53 9.51 24.70
C ARG A 18 -32.46 8.04 25.09
N ASP A 19 -32.57 7.16 24.10
CA ASP A 19 -32.41 5.72 24.26
C ASP A 19 -30.92 5.35 24.24
N ARG A 20 -30.60 4.10 24.58
CA ARG A 20 -29.22 3.57 24.67
C ARG A 20 -28.42 3.83 23.38
N ASP A 21 -29.08 3.85 22.24
CA ASP A 21 -28.48 4.06 20.92
C ASP A 21 -27.92 5.48 20.77
N TRP A 22 -28.54 6.48 21.39
CA TRP A 22 -28.03 7.86 21.42
C TRP A 22 -26.72 7.98 22.20
N TYR A 23 -26.58 7.24 23.31
CA TYR A 23 -25.33 7.20 24.08
C TYR A 23 -24.24 6.42 23.35
N ILE A 24 -24.58 5.33 22.66
CA ILE A 24 -23.64 4.57 21.83
C ILE A 24 -23.14 5.42 20.66
N ASP A 25 -24.03 6.09 19.95
CA ASP A 25 -23.69 6.99 18.84
C ASP A 25 -22.75 8.10 19.31
N ARG A 26 -23.06 8.75 20.43
CA ARG A 26 -22.18 9.76 21.03
C ARG A 26 -20.82 9.20 21.46
N GLY A 27 -20.79 7.99 21.98
CA GLY A 27 -19.56 7.29 22.38
C GLY A 27 -18.67 6.95 21.19
N VAL A 28 -19.26 6.41 20.12
CA VAL A 28 -18.56 6.12 18.85
C VAL A 28 -18.06 7.41 18.22
N GLN A 29 -18.89 8.46 18.16
CA GLN A 29 -18.49 9.77 17.64
C GLN A 29 -17.30 10.34 18.42
N ALA A 30 -17.31 10.25 19.75
CA ALA A 30 -16.19 10.69 20.58
C ALA A 30 -14.93 9.85 20.35
N LEU A 31 -15.05 8.52 20.23
CA LEU A 31 -13.92 7.62 19.97
C LEU A 31 -13.31 7.91 18.60
N VAL A 32 -14.12 8.03 17.55
CA VAL A 32 -13.65 8.37 16.20
C VAL A 32 -13.00 9.75 16.18
N PHE A 33 -13.59 10.73 16.87
CA PHE A 33 -13.03 12.08 16.94
C PHE A 33 -11.69 12.12 17.68
N LEU A 34 -11.59 11.42 18.82
CA LEU A 34 -10.33 11.26 19.57
C LEU A 34 -9.28 10.50 18.74
N GLY A 35 -9.70 9.45 18.04
CA GLY A 35 -8.86 8.71 17.10
C GLY A 35 -8.32 9.62 16.01
N GLY A 36 -9.17 10.42 15.38
CA GLY A 36 -8.79 11.40 14.37
C GLY A 36 -7.81 12.46 14.89
N ILE A 37 -8.09 13.06 16.06
CA ILE A 37 -7.16 14.01 16.70
C ILE A 37 -5.83 13.33 17.01
N SER A 38 -5.85 12.12 17.57
CA SER A 38 -4.62 11.40 17.90
C SER A 38 -3.79 11.10 16.67
N ALA A 39 -4.41 10.73 15.54
CA ALA A 39 -3.72 10.50 14.27
C ALA A 39 -3.04 11.77 13.77
N ILE A 40 -3.72 12.92 13.83
CA ILE A 40 -3.12 14.22 13.46
C ILE A 40 -1.93 14.53 14.37
N VAL A 41 -2.07 14.36 15.69
CA VAL A 41 -0.99 14.59 16.65
C VAL A 41 0.21 13.68 16.37
N PHE A 42 -0.02 12.39 16.11
CA PHE A 42 1.06 11.45 15.77
C PHE A 42 1.73 11.79 14.44
N ILE A 43 0.99 12.16 13.40
CA ILE A 43 1.57 12.58 12.12
C ILE A 43 2.45 13.81 12.30
N ILE A 44 1.97 14.82 13.01
CA ILE A 44 2.76 16.02 13.33
C ILE A 44 4.00 15.64 14.16
N GLY A 45 3.83 14.78 15.17
CA GLY A 45 4.93 14.31 16.01
C GLY A 45 6.01 13.57 15.22
N ILE A 46 5.62 12.65 14.33
CA ILE A 46 6.54 11.93 13.44
C ILE A 46 7.23 12.91 12.50
N PHE A 47 6.50 13.87 11.92
CA PHE A 47 7.09 14.86 11.03
C PHE A 47 8.13 15.74 11.73
N VAL A 48 7.82 16.23 12.93
CA VAL A 48 8.76 17.02 13.74
C VAL A 48 9.97 16.17 14.14
N PHE A 49 9.75 14.93 14.59
CA PHE A 49 10.82 14.01 14.95
C PHE A 49 11.78 13.74 13.78
N VAL A 50 11.24 13.37 12.61
CA VAL A 50 12.03 13.13 11.40
C VAL A 50 12.76 14.38 10.97
N THR A 51 12.12 15.55 11.04
CA THR A 51 12.78 16.82 10.69
C THR A 51 13.94 17.11 11.64
N LEU A 52 13.76 16.99 12.96
CA LEU A 52 14.81 17.25 13.94
C LEU A 52 16.00 16.30 13.77
N GLN A 53 15.74 15.01 13.51
CA GLN A 53 16.82 14.05 13.27
C GLN A 53 17.47 14.18 11.90
N GLY A 54 16.70 14.56 10.87
CA GLY A 54 17.24 14.81 9.53
C GLY A 54 17.99 16.14 9.41
N PHE A 55 17.71 17.12 10.27
CA PHE A 55 18.32 18.44 10.19
C PHE A 55 19.83 18.42 10.50
N GLY A 56 20.28 17.54 11.41
CA GLY A 56 21.71 17.35 11.69
C GLY A 56 22.49 16.93 10.45
N PHE A 57 21.94 15.99 9.67
CA PHE A 57 22.53 15.54 8.40
C PHE A 57 22.65 16.67 7.36
N LEU A 58 21.66 17.55 7.29
CA LEU A 58 21.63 18.63 6.28
C LEU A 58 22.66 19.74 6.54
N LEU A 59 23.14 19.92 7.76
CA LEU A 59 24.00 21.05 8.13
C LEU A 59 25.49 20.74 8.10
N GLU A 60 25.90 19.49 8.32
CA GLU A 60 27.33 19.16 8.52
C GLU A 60 27.93 18.44 7.30
N ASP A 61 27.25 17.44 6.73
CA ASP A 61 27.85 16.50 5.76
C ASP A 61 27.10 16.40 4.42
N PHE A 62 26.17 17.32 4.13
CA PHE A 62 25.32 17.18 2.95
C PHE A 62 25.99 17.62 1.64
N SER A 63 26.41 16.64 0.84
CA SER A 63 26.83 16.82 -0.55
C SER A 63 25.73 16.35 -1.51
N PHE A 64 25.16 17.27 -2.31
CA PHE A 64 24.13 16.93 -3.31
C PHE A 64 24.60 15.89 -4.32
N SER A 65 25.85 16.01 -4.79
CA SER A 65 26.41 15.06 -5.74
C SER A 65 26.59 13.69 -5.12
N GLU A 66 27.06 13.63 -3.88
CA GLU A 66 27.22 12.36 -3.17
C GLU A 66 25.85 11.72 -2.91
N PHE A 67 24.91 12.47 -2.36
CA PHE A 67 23.58 11.98 -2.05
C PHE A 67 22.88 11.37 -3.28
N PHE A 68 22.86 12.06 -4.42
CA PHE A 68 22.14 11.59 -5.61
C PHE A 68 22.93 10.67 -6.55
N LEU A 69 24.27 10.76 -6.58
CA LEU A 69 25.10 10.00 -7.54
C LEU A 69 25.91 8.89 -6.87
N SER A 70 26.06 8.88 -5.55
CA SER A 70 26.74 7.78 -4.85
C SER A 70 25.80 6.57 -4.74
N PRO A 71 26.29 5.36 -5.06
CA PRO A 71 25.55 4.11 -4.84
C PRO A 71 25.67 3.58 -3.41
N TRP A 72 26.54 4.16 -2.57
CA TRP A 72 26.87 3.64 -1.24
C TRP A 72 25.98 4.25 -0.17
N TRP A 73 25.40 3.39 0.67
CA TRP A 73 24.59 3.76 1.82
C TRP A 73 25.17 3.09 3.07
N GLU A 74 26.11 3.77 3.72
CA GLU A 74 26.88 3.25 4.85
C GLU A 74 26.88 4.27 6.01
N PRO A 75 25.74 4.47 6.69
CA PRO A 75 25.61 5.48 7.74
C PRO A 75 26.28 5.09 9.08
N THR A 76 26.80 3.86 9.19
CA THR A 76 27.40 3.31 10.44
C THR A 76 28.91 3.13 10.34
N ASP A 77 29.50 3.43 9.18
CA ASP A 77 30.94 3.32 8.97
C ASP A 77 31.69 4.52 9.60
N ASP A 78 33.02 4.38 9.73
CA ASP A 78 33.90 5.42 10.29
C ASP A 78 33.80 6.75 9.50
N GLU A 79 33.60 6.66 8.19
CA GLU A 79 33.25 7.78 7.30
C GLU A 79 31.84 7.52 6.74
N PRO A 80 30.79 8.14 7.31
CA PRO A 80 29.41 7.80 6.96
C PRO A 80 29.05 8.33 5.57
N THR A 81 28.49 7.46 4.71
CA THR A 81 28.03 7.81 3.36
C THR A 81 26.52 7.65 3.21
N TYR A 82 25.89 8.57 2.48
CA TYR A 82 24.43 8.67 2.37
C TYR A 82 23.93 8.70 0.92
N GLY A 83 24.54 7.92 0.03
CA GLY A 83 24.17 7.80 -1.37
C GLY A 83 22.86 7.03 -1.60
N ILE A 84 21.92 7.63 -2.34
CA ILE A 84 20.62 7.02 -2.66
C ILE A 84 20.53 6.48 -4.08
N LEU A 85 21.60 6.58 -4.90
CA LEU A 85 21.54 6.20 -6.31
C LEU A 85 21.14 4.72 -6.49
N ALA A 86 21.73 3.82 -5.71
CA ALA A 86 21.43 2.39 -5.78
C ALA A 86 19.99 2.09 -5.36
N LEU A 87 19.45 2.79 -4.36
CA LEU A 87 18.07 2.65 -3.90
C LEU A 87 17.08 3.13 -4.97
N MET A 88 17.37 4.28 -5.59
CA MET A 88 16.57 4.82 -6.69
C MET A 88 16.62 3.92 -7.92
N ALA A 89 17.83 3.54 -8.35
CA ALA A 89 18.03 2.69 -9.52
C ALA A 89 17.39 1.30 -9.31
N GLY A 90 17.54 0.71 -8.13
CA GLY A 90 16.89 -0.56 -7.77
C GLY A 90 15.37 -0.46 -7.82
N THR A 91 14.80 0.57 -7.19
CA THR A 91 13.34 0.81 -7.19
C THR A 91 12.81 1.03 -8.59
N ALA A 92 13.46 1.89 -9.39
CA ALA A 92 13.08 2.16 -10.77
C ALA A 92 13.18 0.90 -11.65
N SER A 93 14.24 0.10 -11.48
CA SER A 93 14.45 -1.14 -12.25
C SER A 93 13.37 -2.18 -11.93
N VAL A 94 13.09 -2.40 -10.65
CA VAL A 94 12.04 -3.34 -10.20
C VAL A 94 10.67 -2.88 -10.67
N THR A 95 10.35 -1.59 -10.51
CA THR A 95 9.07 -1.02 -10.95
C THR A 95 8.90 -1.14 -12.46
N GLY A 96 9.95 -0.81 -13.23
CA GLY A 96 9.95 -0.96 -14.68
C GLY A 96 9.68 -2.38 -15.12
N LEU A 97 10.39 -3.36 -14.54
CA LEU A 97 10.20 -4.77 -14.85
C LEU A 97 8.80 -5.27 -14.44
N ALA A 98 8.32 -4.87 -13.26
CA ALA A 98 6.98 -5.22 -12.78
C ALA A 98 5.89 -4.70 -13.73
N MET A 99 6.00 -3.46 -14.20
CA MET A 99 5.06 -2.89 -15.18
C MET A 99 5.09 -3.64 -16.51
N LEU A 100 6.28 -4.01 -17.00
CA LEU A 100 6.41 -4.78 -18.25
C LEU A 100 5.71 -6.14 -18.17
N VAL A 101 5.66 -6.75 -16.98
CA VAL A 101 4.93 -8.00 -16.75
C VAL A 101 3.45 -7.73 -16.50
N ALA A 102 3.11 -6.90 -15.52
CA ALA A 102 1.73 -6.69 -15.09
C ALA A 102 0.83 -6.13 -16.18
N ILE A 103 1.28 -5.08 -16.90
CA ILE A 103 0.45 -4.35 -17.86
C ILE A 103 -0.13 -5.28 -18.94
N PRO A 104 0.65 -6.08 -19.69
CA PRO A 104 0.08 -6.94 -20.73
C PRO A 104 -0.88 -8.00 -20.18
N PHE A 105 -0.59 -8.59 -19.01
CA PHE A 105 -1.46 -9.61 -18.41
C PHE A 105 -2.75 -9.00 -17.85
N SER A 106 -2.68 -7.91 -17.08
CA SER A 106 -3.85 -7.26 -16.47
C SER A 106 -4.73 -6.59 -17.52
N LEU A 107 -4.13 -5.96 -18.54
CA LEU A 107 -4.89 -5.40 -19.66
C LEU A 107 -5.52 -6.50 -20.51
N GLY A 108 -4.78 -7.58 -20.83
CA GLY A 108 -5.32 -8.71 -21.57
C GLY A 108 -6.49 -9.40 -20.86
N ALA A 109 -6.34 -9.66 -19.55
CA ALA A 109 -7.39 -10.26 -18.73
C ALA A 109 -8.61 -9.35 -18.62
N SER A 110 -8.44 -8.05 -18.38
CA SER A 110 -9.55 -7.10 -18.27
C SER A 110 -10.32 -6.95 -19.58
N ILE A 111 -9.64 -6.83 -20.72
CA ILE A 111 -10.28 -6.79 -22.04
C ILE A 111 -11.03 -8.09 -22.31
N TYR A 112 -10.44 -9.25 -22.02
CA TYR A 112 -11.10 -10.54 -22.22
C TYR A 112 -12.39 -10.67 -21.42
N ILE A 113 -12.35 -10.30 -20.13
CA ILE A 113 -13.50 -10.38 -19.23
C ILE A 113 -14.58 -9.36 -19.62
N ALA A 114 -14.19 -8.17 -20.07
CA ALA A 114 -15.11 -7.10 -20.44
C ALA A 114 -15.83 -7.38 -21.77
N GLU A 115 -15.10 -7.84 -22.78
CA GLU A 115 -15.60 -7.90 -24.16
C GLU A 115 -15.99 -9.32 -24.60
N PHE A 116 -15.21 -10.34 -24.22
CA PHE A 116 -15.35 -11.68 -24.77
C PHE A 116 -16.05 -12.67 -23.82
N ALA A 117 -15.94 -12.48 -22.50
CA ALA A 117 -16.54 -13.36 -21.51
C ALA A 117 -18.03 -13.06 -21.33
N THR A 118 -18.89 -14.07 -21.50
CA THR A 118 -20.35 -13.93 -21.35
C THR A 118 -20.94 -14.88 -20.30
N GLY A 119 -22.01 -14.43 -19.65
CA GLY A 119 -22.78 -15.20 -18.66
C GLY A 119 -21.94 -15.77 -17.52
N ARG A 120 -22.07 -17.07 -17.27
CA ARG A 120 -21.39 -17.77 -16.16
C ARG A 120 -19.86 -17.71 -16.22
N LYS A 121 -19.26 -17.64 -17.42
CA LYS A 121 -17.79 -17.56 -17.57
C LYS A 121 -17.26 -16.23 -17.05
N ARG A 122 -17.95 -15.12 -17.33
CA ARG A 122 -17.59 -13.79 -16.84
C ARG A 122 -17.62 -13.73 -15.32
N GLU A 123 -18.69 -14.22 -14.71
CA GLU A 123 -18.84 -14.20 -13.25
C GLU A 123 -17.80 -15.08 -12.55
N PHE A 124 -17.47 -16.24 -13.10
CA PHE A 124 -16.39 -17.07 -12.56
C PHE A 124 -15.02 -16.37 -12.62
N LEU A 125 -14.68 -15.74 -13.76
CA LEU A 125 -13.41 -15.02 -13.90
C LEU A 125 -13.30 -13.81 -12.98
N LYS A 126 -14.40 -13.07 -12.78
CA LYS A 126 -14.43 -11.97 -11.80
C LYS A 126 -14.12 -12.47 -10.39
N VAL A 127 -14.80 -13.54 -9.95
CA VAL A 127 -14.56 -14.13 -8.64
C VAL A 127 -13.11 -14.60 -8.52
N LEU A 128 -12.52 -15.21 -9.55
CA LEU A 128 -11.10 -15.59 -9.53
C LEU A 128 -10.18 -14.38 -9.37
N VAL A 129 -10.43 -13.28 -10.08
CA VAL A 129 -9.63 -12.04 -9.96
C VAL A 129 -9.77 -11.44 -8.56
N GLU A 130 -10.99 -11.41 -8.00
CA GLU A 130 -11.23 -10.95 -6.64
C GLU A 130 -10.51 -11.80 -5.60
N LEU A 131 -10.51 -13.14 -5.78
CA LEU A 131 -9.79 -14.06 -4.89
C LEU A 131 -8.27 -13.91 -5.01
N LEU A 132 -7.74 -13.68 -6.22
CA LEU A 132 -6.31 -13.41 -6.43
C LEU A 132 -5.88 -12.09 -5.79
N ALA A 133 -6.70 -11.04 -5.91
CA ALA A 133 -6.45 -9.74 -5.30
C ALA A 133 -6.57 -9.77 -3.76
N ALA A 134 -7.32 -10.73 -3.21
CA ALA A 134 -7.44 -10.92 -1.76
C ALA A 134 -6.21 -11.59 -1.12
N ILE A 135 -5.25 -12.08 -1.91
CA ILE A 135 -4.03 -12.69 -1.37
C ILE A 135 -3.20 -11.61 -0.65
N PRO A 136 -2.85 -11.80 0.65
CA PRO A 136 -2.03 -10.83 1.36
C PRO A 136 -0.66 -10.65 0.73
N SER A 137 -0.16 -9.41 0.69
CA SER A 137 1.15 -9.07 0.11
C SER A 137 2.32 -9.85 0.75
N VAL A 138 2.23 -10.18 2.04
CA VAL A 138 3.23 -10.99 2.76
C VAL A 138 3.37 -12.39 2.15
N VAL A 139 2.28 -12.97 1.64
CA VAL A 139 2.31 -14.30 0.99
C VAL A 139 3.11 -14.23 -0.30
N TRP A 140 2.94 -13.18 -1.10
CA TRP A 140 3.73 -12.95 -2.31
C TRP A 140 5.22 -12.77 -2.00
N GLY A 141 5.54 -12.04 -0.94
CA GLY A 141 6.92 -11.92 -0.44
C GLY A 141 7.52 -13.28 -0.05
N PHE A 142 6.76 -14.11 0.68
CA PHE A 142 7.19 -15.47 1.03
C PHE A 142 7.41 -16.35 -0.20
N ILE A 143 6.50 -16.33 -1.18
CA ILE A 143 6.66 -17.04 -2.46
C ILE A 143 7.94 -16.61 -3.18
N GLY A 144 8.25 -15.31 -3.17
CA GLY A 144 9.50 -14.77 -3.70
C GLY A 144 10.75 -15.37 -3.05
N LEU A 145 10.71 -15.59 -1.74
CA LEU A 145 11.81 -16.16 -0.96
C LEU A 145 11.90 -17.69 -1.05
N SER A 146 10.77 -18.40 -0.97
CA SER A 146 10.74 -19.86 -0.81
C SER A 146 10.66 -20.62 -2.12
N ILE A 147 10.10 -20.01 -3.17
CA ILE A 147 9.88 -20.67 -4.48
C ILE A 147 10.67 -19.95 -5.57
N MET A 148 10.50 -18.63 -5.72
CA MET A 148 11.10 -17.91 -6.85
C MET A 148 12.62 -17.81 -6.73
N ASN A 149 13.14 -17.55 -5.54
CA ASN A 149 14.57 -17.48 -5.27
C ASN A 149 15.33 -18.77 -5.66
N PRO A 150 14.98 -19.98 -5.15
CA PRO A 150 15.67 -21.19 -5.58
C PRO A 150 15.46 -21.50 -7.06
N LEU A 151 14.27 -21.22 -7.62
CA LEU A 151 14.01 -21.41 -9.05
C LEU A 151 14.94 -20.56 -9.93
N ILE A 152 15.18 -19.29 -9.56
CA ILE A 152 16.10 -18.41 -10.30
C ILE A 152 17.54 -18.89 -10.16
N ILE A 153 17.95 -19.33 -8.97
CA ILE A 153 19.29 -19.90 -8.74
C ILE A 153 19.52 -21.09 -9.66
N GLU A 154 18.58 -22.04 -9.71
CA GLU A 154 18.68 -23.25 -10.54
C GLU A 154 18.61 -22.95 -12.04
N LEU A 155 17.70 -22.07 -12.47
CA LEU A 155 17.48 -21.80 -13.88
C LEU A 155 18.61 -20.97 -14.52
N PHE A 156 19.15 -20.00 -13.78
CA PHE A 156 20.18 -19.09 -14.29
C PHE A 156 21.59 -19.38 -13.77
N ASN A 157 21.74 -20.38 -12.89
CA ASN A 157 23.01 -20.76 -12.25
C ASN A 157 23.71 -19.56 -11.57
N VAL A 158 22.94 -18.78 -10.81
CA VAL A 158 23.40 -17.57 -10.10
C VAL A 158 23.56 -17.83 -8.60
N PRO A 159 24.46 -17.13 -7.90
CA PRO A 159 24.69 -17.35 -6.46
C PRO A 159 23.53 -16.89 -5.58
N VAL A 160 22.74 -15.89 -6.03
CA VAL A 160 21.63 -15.30 -5.28
C VAL A 160 20.45 -15.04 -6.22
N GLY A 161 19.29 -15.63 -5.90
CA GLY A 161 18.04 -15.43 -6.65
C GLY A 161 17.20 -14.26 -6.12
N LEU A 162 17.59 -13.60 -5.03
CA LEU A 162 16.97 -12.36 -4.52
C LEU A 162 17.53 -11.14 -5.28
N ASN A 163 17.10 -10.98 -6.52
CA ASN A 163 17.58 -9.94 -7.43
C ASN A 163 16.41 -9.19 -8.08
N VAL A 164 16.73 -8.23 -8.96
CA VAL A 164 15.73 -7.39 -9.65
C VAL A 164 14.72 -8.22 -10.44
N LEU A 165 15.13 -9.35 -11.03
CA LEU A 165 14.23 -10.24 -11.75
C LEU A 165 13.18 -10.86 -10.82
N ASN A 166 13.61 -11.39 -9.66
CA ASN A 166 12.71 -11.95 -8.65
C ASN A 166 11.72 -10.89 -8.17
N ALA A 167 12.23 -9.75 -7.70
CA ALA A 167 11.39 -8.69 -7.16
C ALA A 167 10.41 -8.15 -8.22
N GLY A 168 10.87 -7.93 -9.46
CA GLY A 168 10.03 -7.41 -10.53
C GLY A 168 8.95 -8.40 -10.98
N VAL A 169 9.27 -9.70 -11.08
CA VAL A 169 8.27 -10.72 -11.45
C VAL A 169 7.25 -10.92 -10.33
N ILE A 170 7.67 -11.04 -9.07
CA ILE A 170 6.75 -11.21 -7.94
C ILE A 170 5.84 -9.99 -7.80
N LEU A 171 6.39 -8.77 -7.90
CA LEU A 171 5.60 -7.56 -7.84
C LEU A 171 4.65 -7.43 -9.03
N GLY A 172 5.08 -7.85 -10.22
CA GLY A 172 4.24 -7.89 -11.41
C GLY A 172 3.10 -8.90 -11.33
N LEU A 173 3.28 -10.02 -10.62
CA LEU A 173 2.23 -11.02 -10.38
C LEU A 173 1.22 -10.62 -9.31
N MET A 174 1.65 -9.77 -8.37
CA MET A 174 0.79 -9.21 -7.33
C MET A 174 -0.18 -8.13 -7.87
N ALA A 175 0.16 -7.49 -8.99
CA ALA A 175 -0.54 -6.34 -9.56
C ALA A 175 -1.73 -6.73 -10.47
#